data_AF-A0A7C5YTX6-F1
#
_entry.id   AF-A0A7C5YTX6-F1
#
_cell.length_a   1.000
_cell.length_b   1.000
_cell.length_c   1.000
_cell.angle_alpha   90.00
_cell.angle_beta   90.00
_cell.angle_gamma   90.00
#
_symmetry.space_group_name_H-M   'P 1'
#
loop_
_entity.id
_entity.type
_entity.pdbx_description
1 polymer ?
#
loop_
_entity_poly.entity_id
_entity_poly.type
_entity_poly.pdbx_seq_one_letter_code
_entity_poly.pdbx_strand_id
1 'polypeptide(L)' 'MADMNIVNVKGIYVFIFRVLNDLNISIGSLGRVYIPQGLYGYIGSARGFGGIKARVRPPY' A
#
# COMPACT_ATOMS: atom_id res chain seq x y z
N MET A 1 9.51 8.90 11.52
CA MET A 1 8.10 8.48 11.38
C MET A 1 7.33 9.75 11.08
N ALA A 2 6.79 9.92 9.87
CA ALA A 2 5.98 11.10 9.57
C ALA A 2 4.71 11.05 10.43
N ASP A 3 4.39 12.15 11.13
CA ASP A 3 3.11 12.25 11.82
C ASP A 3 2.00 12.34 10.78
N MET A 4 1.21 11.28 10.69
CA MET A 4 0.17 11.14 9.68
C MET A 4 -1.17 11.23 10.41
N ASN A 5 -1.78 12.41 10.38
CA ASN A 5 -3.12 12.65 10.90
C ASN A 5 -4.16 12.01 9.97
N ILE A 6 -4.35 10.70 10.11
CA ILE A 6 -5.22 9.93 9.24
C ILE A 6 -6.64 9.91 9.83
N VAL A 7 -7.58 10.50 9.09
CA VAL A 7 -9.01 10.39 9.39
C VAL A 7 -9.41 8.92 9.25
N ASN A 8 -10.00 8.35 10.31
CA ASN A 8 -10.33 6.92 10.34
C ASN A 8 -11.67 6.64 9.65
N VAL A 9 -11.66 6.57 8.31
CA VAL A 9 -12.84 6.28 7.48
C VAL A 9 -12.86 4.86 6.94
N LYS A 10 -14.06 4.35 6.67
CA LYS A 10 -14.28 3.12 5.90
C LYS A 10 -14.51 3.44 4.43
N GLY A 11 -14.05 2.58 3.53
CA GLY A 11 -14.26 2.78 2.10
C GLY A 11 -13.29 1.98 1.23
N ILE A 12 -13.11 2.47 0.00
CA ILE A 12 -12.04 2.04 -0.91
C ILE A 12 -10.96 3.12 -0.87
N TYR A 13 -9.70 2.70 -0.91
CA TYR A 13 -8.56 3.61 -0.94
C TYR A 13 -7.62 3.24 -2.08
N VAL A 14 -6.80 4.21 -2.49
CA VAL A 14 -5.70 3.99 -3.43
C VAL A 14 -4.41 4.46 -2.79
N PHE A 15 -3.40 3.58 -2.72
CA PHE A 15 -2.03 3.99 -2.44
C PHE A 15 -1.35 4.33 -3.75
N ILE A 16 -0.88 5.57 -3.86
CA ILE A 16 -0.11 6.05 -5.00
C ILE A 16 1.35 6.07 -4.58
N PHE A 17 2.20 5.39 -5.34
CA PHE A 17 3.64 5.39 -5.10
C PHE A 17 4.39 5.42 -6.42
N ARG A 18 5.57 6.05 -6.38
CA ARG A 18 6.49 6.13 -7.51
C ARG A 18 7.64 5.15 -7.29
N VAL A 19 7.82 4.24 -8.24
CA VAL A 19 9.00 3.38 -8.32
C VAL A 19 10.05 4.16 -9.10
N LEU A 20 11.14 4.53 -8.42
CA LEU A 20 12.17 5.42 -8.99
C LEU A 20 13.11 4.71 -9.97
N ASN A 21 13.30 3.40 -9.82
CA ASN A 21 14.15 2.57 -10.67
C ASN A 21 13.49 1.22 -10.85
N ASP A 22 13.75 0.55 -11.97
CA ASP A 22 13.31 -0.82 -12.20
C ASP A 22 13.71 -1.74 -11.05
N LEU A 23 12.76 -2.57 -10.59
CA LEU A 23 12.95 -3.51 -9.49
C LEU A 23 12.86 -4.93 -10.01
N ASN A 24 13.75 -5.80 -9.54
CA ASN A 24 13.63 -7.24 -9.71
C ASN A 24 13.71 -7.89 -8.33
N ILE A 25 12.55 -8.19 -7.75
CA ILE A 25 12.43 -8.58 -6.34
C ILE A 25 11.76 -9.94 -6.18
N SER A 26 12.13 -10.66 -5.12
CA SER A 26 11.45 -11.90 -4.73
C SER A 26 10.29 -11.57 -3.79
N ILE A 27 9.07 -11.98 -4.14
CA ILE A 27 7.84 -11.71 -3.39
C ILE A 27 7.19 -13.05 -3.01
N GLY A 28 7.51 -13.59 -1.83
CA GLY A 28 6.83 -14.76 -1.25
C GLY A 28 6.45 -15.85 -2.27
N SER A 29 5.18 -16.23 -2.31
CA SER A 29 4.64 -17.22 -3.26
C SER A 29 4.51 -16.72 -4.71
N LEU A 30 4.61 -15.41 -4.97
CA LEU A 30 4.62 -14.84 -6.32
C LEU A 30 5.97 -15.04 -7.03
N GLY A 31 7.02 -15.42 -6.29
CA GLY A 31 8.35 -15.65 -6.86
C GLY A 31 9.04 -14.35 -7.27
N ARG A 32 9.88 -14.42 -8.31
CA ARG A 32 10.61 -13.26 -8.83
C ARG A 32 9.69 -12.41 -9.72
N VAL A 33 9.54 -11.14 -9.36
CA VAL A 33 8.69 -10.18 -10.08
C VAL A 33 9.55 -9.00 -10.53
N TYR A 34 9.44 -8.67 -11.81
CA TYR A 34 10.00 -7.44 -12.37
C TYR A 34 8.96 -6.33 -12.33
N ILE A 35 9.31 -5.19 -11.74
CA ILE A 35 8.46 -4.00 -11.61
C ILE A 35 9.20 -2.82 -12.25
N PRO A 36 8.77 -2.33 -13.42
CA PRO A 36 9.38 -1.16 -14.06
C PRO A 36 9.34 0.09 -13.19
N GLN A 37 10.21 1.06 -13.47
CA GLN A 37 10.05 2.42 -12.95
C GLN A 37 8.71 3.02 -13.43
N GLY A 38 8.05 3.79 -12.56
CA GLY A 38 6.76 4.38 -12.91
C GLY A 38 5.89 4.80 -11.72
N LEU A 39 4.67 5.24 -12.03
CA LEU A 39 3.64 5.57 -11.05
C LEU A 39 2.67 4.40 -10.92
N TYR A 40 2.47 3.92 -9.70
CA TYR A 40 1.65 2.76 -9.40
C TYR A 40 0.51 3.13 -8.44
N GLY A 41 -0.64 2.51 -8.67
CA GLY A 41 -1.80 2.60 -7.80
C GLY A 41 -2.16 1.22 -7.24
N TYR A 42 -2.14 1.07 -5.92
CA TYR A 42 -2.69 -0.10 -5.24
C TYR A 42 -4.09 0.23 -4.71
N ILE A 43 -5.11 -0.49 -5.19
CA ILE A 43 -6.50 -0.28 -4.78
C ILE A 43 -6.87 -1.31 -3.72
N GLY A 44 -7.31 -0.85 -2.56
CA GLY A 44 -7.62 -1.70 -1.41
C GLY A 44 -8.95 -1.37 -0.73
N SER A 45 -9.46 -2.33 0.05
CA SER A 45 -10.68 -2.16 0.86
C SER A 45 -10.35 -1.87 2.33
N ALA A 46 -10.91 -0.77 2.82
CA ALA A 46 -10.93 -0.35 4.22
C ALA A 46 -12.33 -0.49 4.83
N ARG A 47 -13.22 -1.33 4.27
CA ARG A 47 -14.60 -1.51 4.77
C ARG A 47 -14.68 -2.29 6.10
N GLY A 48 -13.63 -3.03 6.45
CA GLY A 48 -13.55 -3.86 7.66
C GLY A 48 -13.36 -3.06 8.97
N PHE A 49 -13.11 -3.78 10.06
CA PHE A 49 -12.81 -3.18 11.37
C PHE A 49 -11.56 -2.29 11.30
N GLY A 50 -11.62 -1.12 11.94
CA GLY A 50 -10.48 -0.20 12.01
C GLY A 50 -10.22 0.67 10.76
N GLY A 51 -11.07 0.60 9.73
CA GLY A 51 -11.06 1.53 8.60
C GLY A 51 -9.71 1.62 7.87
N ILE A 52 -9.41 2.78 7.29
CA ILE A 52 -8.14 3.05 6.61
C ILE A 52 -6.97 3.01 7.60
N LYS A 53 -7.19 3.38 8.87
CA LYS A 53 -6.16 3.40 9.92
C LYS A 53 -5.54 2.02 10.12
N ALA A 54 -6.34 0.96 10.10
CA ALA A 54 -5.84 -0.42 10.21
C ALA A 54 -5.05 -0.91 8.99
N ARG A 55 -5.13 -0.23 7.84
CA ARG A 55 -4.41 -0.61 6.60
C ARG A 55 -3.04 0.08 6.48
N VAL A 56 -2.96 1.31 6.98
CA VAL A 56 -1.75 2.14 6.95
C VAL A 56 -0.93 2.04 8.24
N ARG A 57 -1.56 1.69 9.36
CA ARG A 57 -0.93 1.52 10.66
C ARG A 57 -1.49 0.26 11.33
N PRO A 58 -1.17 -0.93 10.81
CA PRO A 58 -1.56 -2.18 11.46
C PRO A 58 -0.94 -2.26 12.87
N PRO A 59 -1.58 -3.00 13.80
CA PRO A 59 -1.15 -3.09 15.20
C PRO A 59 0.12 -3.92 15.46
N TYR A 60 0.87 -4.28 14.41
CA TYR A 60 2.08 -5.09 14.46
C TYR A 60 3.27 -4.32 13.90
#